data_AF-A0A1S3HY47-F1
#
_entry.id   AF-A0A1S3HY47-F1
#
_cell.length_a   1.000
_cell.length_b   1.000
_cell.length_c   1.000
_cell.angle_alpha   90.00
_cell.angle_beta   90.00
_cell.angle_gamma   90.00
#
_symmetry.space_group_name_H-M   'P 1'
#
loop_
_entity.id
_entity.type
_entity.pdbx_description
1 polymer ?
#
loop_
_entity_poly.entity_id
_entity_poly.type
_entity_poly.pdbx_seq_one_letter_code
_entity_poly.pdbx_strand_id
1 'polypeptide(L)'
;TATVRITVLDANDNSPQFIHTTLRADISETATPGEFITQFSATDADILNNAAIQFSIASGNTDNTFNLDAKSGKLYLQKKLDYEQTPQYLLEIMASDRGSPRQDTTVIFVVSVQDSNDNSPQFSTQPAVFHVAENNNPNIPVAVLTATDLDSGTNGEIRYSILHQDPVGDYFDINPTSGQIIAKKRIDRELIGRFNLTVKGTDQATPVNTRRSSLKTVTILVDDVNDNAPVFTSLTAAVVSVLGQAGSQVMNVHAEDPDAGPNGVVTYTLSGGDTNLFTLQSNTGVLLLKSSIPSSRLKYSVTVTATDSGTSRLSSTSTIDVIIKATTENGPAFTGNTPYSGSVYENQTPGTSVSVQVQASSPGAQVEYYITGITSSGQQMPRYFAIDRQTGVVTTAVSLDYDLGQHSFSVDVYAIDVSGSTSKTRKTQVSITLLDQNDTPPSFGSSLYEVDVPEDVQPGYVVASLVAQDVDSEGTVTYRISSGDLSVFQVNGNTADNVRIDPRKEAFQLPASIPKVDETCGVSITLLDQNDTPPSFGSSLYEVDVPEDVQPGYVVASLVAQDVDSEGTVTYRISSGDLSVFQVNGNTGSIFLTFSHTTKYNFDCKECF
;
A
#
# COMPACT_ATOMS: atom_id res chain seq x y z
N THR A 1 -41.70 102.68 -13.12
CA THR A 1 -40.60 101.77 -12.70
C THR A 1 -40.87 100.41 -13.29
N ALA A 2 -39.83 99.68 -13.72
CA ALA A 2 -39.96 98.33 -14.25
C ALA A 2 -39.06 97.39 -13.44
N THR A 3 -39.60 96.24 -13.06
CA THR A 3 -38.85 95.17 -12.40
C THR A 3 -38.36 94.21 -13.47
N VAL A 4 -37.05 94.07 -13.61
CA VAL A 4 -36.45 93.03 -14.45
C VAL A 4 -36.12 91.84 -13.55
N ARG A 5 -36.66 90.67 -13.90
CA ARG A 5 -36.28 89.40 -13.29
C ARG A 5 -35.30 88.70 -14.22
N ILE A 6 -34.05 88.60 -13.80
CA ILE A 6 -33.01 87.84 -14.49
C ILE A 6 -32.93 86.49 -13.78
N THR A 7 -33.19 85.42 -14.51
CA THR A 7 -32.93 84.05 -14.07
C THR A 7 -31.64 83.62 -14.75
N VAL A 8 -30.60 83.33 -13.96
CA VAL A 8 -29.38 82.72 -14.47
C VAL A 8 -29.68 81.23 -14.66
N LEU A 9 -29.45 80.73 -15.88
CA LEU A 9 -29.52 79.31 -16.19
C LEU A 9 -28.15 78.69 -15.98
N ASP A 10 -28.16 77.44 -15.52
CA ASP A 10 -26.96 76.64 -15.33
C ASP A 10 -26.37 76.18 -16.68
N ALA A 11 -25.05 76.11 -16.74
CA ALA A 11 -24.30 75.56 -17.87
C ALA A 11 -23.51 74.34 -17.38
N ASN A 12 -23.37 73.31 -18.20
CA ASN A 12 -22.65 72.08 -17.82
C ASN A 12 -21.14 72.29 -17.89
N ASP A 13 -20.58 73.05 -16.95
CA ASP A 13 -19.17 73.45 -16.92
C ASP A 13 -18.38 72.82 -15.77
N ASN A 14 -19.00 71.98 -14.96
CA ASN A 14 -18.34 71.14 -13.97
C ASN A 14 -18.38 69.67 -14.41
N SER A 15 -17.34 68.93 -14.05
CA SER A 15 -17.29 67.48 -14.27
C SER A 15 -17.54 66.75 -12.96
N PRO A 16 -18.15 65.56 -12.98
CA PRO A 16 -18.34 64.78 -11.76
C PRO A 16 -17.00 64.51 -11.07
N GLN A 17 -16.97 64.53 -9.75
CA GLN A 17 -15.79 64.24 -8.93
C GLN A 17 -16.09 63.16 -7.91
N PHE A 18 -15.27 62.11 -7.85
CA PHE A 18 -15.42 61.05 -6.86
C PHE A 18 -15.11 61.54 -5.43
N ILE A 19 -15.96 61.17 -4.46
CA ILE A 19 -15.96 61.77 -3.12
C ILE A 19 -15.11 60.96 -2.13
N HIS A 20 -15.09 59.63 -2.24
CA HIS A 20 -14.28 58.73 -1.42
C HIS A 20 -13.97 57.45 -2.19
N THR A 21 -12.74 57.27 -2.67
CA THR A 21 -12.38 56.07 -3.42
C THR A 21 -11.25 55.33 -2.75
N THR A 22 -11.59 54.38 -1.88
CA THR A 22 -10.71 53.21 -1.75
C THR A 22 -10.69 52.58 -3.12
N LEU A 23 -9.59 52.73 -3.86
CA LEU A 23 -9.45 52.24 -5.24
C LEU A 23 -9.09 50.77 -5.32
N ARG A 24 -9.47 50.00 -4.30
CA ARG A 24 -9.26 48.57 -4.25
C ARG A 24 -10.32 47.86 -3.43
N ALA A 25 -10.60 46.62 -3.81
CA ALA A 25 -11.31 45.65 -2.99
C ALA A 25 -10.68 44.28 -3.19
N ASP A 26 -10.78 43.46 -2.15
CA ASP A 26 -10.40 42.06 -2.20
C ASP A 26 -11.68 41.22 -2.17
N ILE A 27 -11.76 40.20 -3.03
CA ILE A 27 -12.91 39.30 -3.12
C ILE A 27 -12.40 37.86 -3.24
N SER A 28 -12.98 36.95 -2.45
CA SER A 28 -12.66 35.52 -2.51
C SER A 28 -13.04 34.95 -3.87
N GLU A 29 -12.24 34.05 -4.44
CA GLU A 29 -12.64 33.39 -5.69
C GLU A 29 -13.88 32.49 -5.51
N THR A 30 -14.10 32.01 -4.28
CA THR A 30 -15.28 31.25 -3.87
C THR A 30 -16.53 32.11 -3.68
N ALA A 31 -16.43 33.43 -3.91
CA ALA A 31 -17.56 34.36 -3.89
C ALA A 31 -18.64 33.96 -4.90
N THR A 32 -19.90 34.14 -4.49
CA THR A 32 -21.05 33.76 -5.33
C THR A 32 -21.49 34.93 -6.23
N PRO A 33 -21.92 34.66 -7.48
CA PRO A 33 -22.51 35.70 -8.32
C PRO A 33 -23.66 36.42 -7.61
N GLY A 34 -23.65 37.74 -7.65
CA GLY A 34 -24.57 38.62 -6.93
C GLY A 34 -23.97 39.28 -5.69
N GLU A 35 -22.76 38.87 -5.28
CA GLU A 35 -22.07 39.44 -4.12
C GLU A 35 -21.72 40.92 -4.32
N PHE A 36 -21.97 41.74 -3.29
CA PHE A 36 -21.70 43.17 -3.29
C PHE A 36 -20.23 43.43 -2.98
N ILE A 37 -19.53 44.18 -3.84
CA ILE A 37 -18.09 44.46 -3.71
C ILE A 37 -17.86 45.82 -3.07
N THR A 38 -18.39 46.88 -3.69
CA THR A 38 -18.21 48.25 -3.24
C THR A 38 -19.27 49.17 -3.85
N GLN A 39 -19.34 50.40 -3.37
CA GLN A 39 -20.18 51.45 -3.93
C GLN A 39 -19.34 52.69 -4.25
N PHE A 40 -19.42 53.12 -5.50
CA PHE A 40 -18.84 54.38 -5.96
C PHE A 40 -19.78 55.55 -5.66
N SER A 41 -19.20 56.71 -5.39
CA SER A 41 -19.94 57.95 -5.17
C SER A 41 -19.17 59.12 -5.76
N ALA A 42 -19.87 59.97 -6.48
CA ALA A 42 -19.36 61.17 -7.10
C ALA A 42 -20.35 62.32 -6.88
N THR A 43 -19.85 63.55 -6.90
CA THR A 43 -20.63 64.79 -6.86
C THR A 43 -20.33 65.63 -8.08
N ASP A 44 -21.32 66.36 -8.53
CA ASP A 44 -21.18 67.38 -9.56
C ASP A 44 -21.70 68.72 -9.00
N ALA A 45 -21.03 69.82 -9.34
CA ALA A 45 -21.34 71.14 -8.81
C ALA A 45 -22.47 71.85 -9.58
N ASP A 46 -22.88 71.31 -10.72
CA ASP A 46 -23.97 71.83 -11.55
C ASP A 46 -25.36 71.57 -10.92
N ILE A 47 -26.46 71.88 -11.61
CA ILE A 47 -27.83 71.62 -11.10
C ILE A 47 -28.66 70.71 -12.01
N LEU A 48 -29.64 70.03 -11.41
CA LEU A 48 -30.60 69.19 -12.11
C LEU A 48 -29.92 68.12 -12.97
N ASN A 49 -30.14 68.14 -14.29
CA ASN A 49 -29.60 67.14 -15.23
C ASN A 49 -28.09 67.29 -15.43
N ASN A 50 -27.56 68.50 -15.33
CA ASN A 50 -26.12 68.76 -15.43
C ASN A 50 -25.38 68.16 -14.22
N ALA A 51 -26.04 68.02 -13.06
CA ALA A 51 -25.48 67.30 -11.91
C ALA A 51 -25.92 65.83 -11.78
N ALA A 52 -26.68 65.29 -12.74
CA ALA A 52 -27.23 63.93 -12.62
C ALA A 52 -26.20 62.87 -13.07
N ILE A 53 -25.57 62.22 -12.11
CA ILE A 53 -24.46 61.29 -12.37
C ILE A 53 -24.95 59.90 -12.81
N GLN A 54 -24.23 59.29 -13.75
CA GLN A 54 -24.30 57.88 -14.11
C GLN A 54 -22.91 57.23 -14.01
N PHE A 55 -22.88 56.01 -13.50
CA PHE A 55 -21.66 55.20 -13.40
C PHE A 55 -21.61 54.13 -14.49
N SER A 56 -20.41 53.83 -14.98
CA SER A 56 -20.17 52.73 -15.93
C SER A 56 -18.74 52.20 -15.82
N ILE A 57 -18.52 50.98 -16.30
CA ILE A 57 -17.16 50.42 -16.42
C ILE A 57 -16.71 50.65 -17.87
N ALA A 58 -15.69 51.51 -18.04
CA ALA A 58 -15.17 51.89 -19.36
C ALA A 58 -14.28 50.80 -19.96
N SER A 59 -13.46 50.14 -19.13
CA SER A 59 -12.54 49.09 -19.57
C SER A 59 -12.14 48.15 -18.41
N GLY A 60 -11.45 47.04 -18.73
CA GLY A 60 -10.89 46.11 -17.74
C GLY A 60 -11.82 45.02 -17.20
N ASN A 61 -13.11 45.07 -17.56
CA ASN A 61 -14.11 44.06 -17.18
C ASN A 61 -14.10 42.85 -18.13
N THR A 62 -13.03 42.07 -18.10
CA THR A 62 -12.91 40.83 -18.90
C THR A 62 -14.10 39.91 -18.65
N ASP A 63 -14.64 39.31 -19.71
CA ASP A 63 -15.80 38.41 -19.69
C ASP A 63 -17.08 38.96 -19.05
N ASN A 64 -17.19 40.27 -18.83
CA ASN A 64 -18.29 40.89 -18.08
C ASN A 64 -18.46 40.26 -16.68
N THR A 65 -17.35 40.03 -15.99
CA THR A 65 -17.30 39.42 -14.65
C THR A 65 -17.95 40.29 -13.58
N PHE A 66 -17.99 41.61 -13.76
CA PHE A 66 -18.59 42.55 -12.80
C PHE A 66 -19.77 43.32 -13.40
N ASN A 67 -20.75 43.63 -12.54
CA ASN A 67 -21.89 44.47 -12.87
C ASN A 67 -21.87 45.76 -12.03
N LEU A 68 -21.95 46.92 -12.69
CA LEU A 68 -22.04 48.22 -12.01
C LEU A 68 -23.42 48.83 -12.24
N ASP A 69 -24.19 49.03 -11.16
CA ASP A 69 -25.48 49.71 -11.26
C ASP A 69 -25.27 51.21 -11.55
N ALA A 70 -25.76 51.65 -12.71
CA ALA A 70 -25.47 52.98 -13.24
C ALA A 70 -26.01 54.13 -12.39
N LYS A 71 -27.00 53.90 -11.52
CA LYS A 71 -27.62 54.96 -10.70
C LYS A 71 -27.07 54.99 -9.27
N SER A 72 -26.95 53.83 -8.65
CA SER A 72 -26.51 53.72 -7.26
C SER A 72 -24.99 53.65 -7.13
N GLY A 73 -24.26 53.32 -8.20
CA GLY A 73 -22.81 53.14 -8.19
C GLY A 73 -22.36 51.85 -7.49
N LYS A 74 -23.28 50.91 -7.21
CA LYS A 74 -22.95 49.63 -6.56
C LYS A 74 -22.36 48.64 -7.57
N LEU A 75 -21.19 48.10 -7.24
CA LEU A 75 -20.49 47.08 -8.00
C LEU A 75 -20.79 45.70 -7.40
N TYR A 76 -21.19 44.76 -8.25
CA TYR A 76 -21.51 43.38 -7.90
C TYR A 76 -20.70 42.40 -8.72
N LEU A 77 -20.41 41.24 -8.14
CA LEU A 77 -19.89 40.10 -8.87
C LEU A 77 -21.00 39.52 -9.77
N GLN A 78 -20.71 39.28 -11.04
CA GLN A 78 -21.68 38.75 -12.01
C GLN A 78 -21.34 37.32 -12.46
N LYS A 79 -20.07 36.92 -12.43
CA LYS A 79 -19.59 35.57 -12.78
C LYS A 79 -18.71 35.00 -11.69
N LYS A 80 -18.53 33.68 -11.67
CA LYS A 80 -17.56 33.04 -10.79
C LYS A 80 -16.15 33.54 -11.11
N LEU A 81 -15.33 33.65 -10.08
CA LEU A 81 -13.92 33.98 -10.18
C LEU A 81 -13.12 32.67 -10.17
N ASP A 82 -11.90 32.77 -10.69
CA ASP A 82 -10.89 31.70 -10.76
C ASP A 82 -9.55 32.42 -10.61
N TYR A 83 -8.89 32.25 -9.46
CA TYR A 83 -7.64 32.92 -9.12
C TYR A 83 -6.51 32.45 -10.05
N GLU A 84 -6.43 31.16 -10.33
CA GLU A 84 -5.43 30.53 -11.20
C GLU A 84 -5.51 31.08 -12.63
N GLN A 85 -6.71 31.47 -13.09
CA GLN A 85 -6.92 32.10 -14.38
C GLN A 85 -6.69 33.62 -14.36
N THR A 86 -7.25 34.34 -13.39
CA THR A 86 -7.19 35.82 -13.33
C THR A 86 -7.17 36.33 -11.89
N PRO A 87 -5.98 36.59 -11.31
CA PRO A 87 -5.85 36.96 -9.90
C PRO A 87 -6.17 38.44 -9.62
N GLN A 88 -6.27 39.28 -10.66
CA GLN A 88 -6.52 40.71 -10.51
C GLN A 88 -7.26 41.30 -11.72
N TYR A 89 -8.20 42.21 -11.44
CA TYR A 89 -8.89 43.02 -12.43
C TYR A 89 -8.61 44.51 -12.18
N LEU A 90 -8.28 45.24 -13.25
CA LEU A 90 -8.06 46.69 -13.23
C LEU A 90 -9.24 47.36 -13.95
N LEU A 91 -10.28 47.68 -13.19
CA LEU A 91 -11.51 48.25 -13.74
C LEU A 91 -11.40 49.76 -13.87
N GLU A 92 -11.60 50.30 -15.07
CA GLU A 92 -11.69 51.73 -15.28
C GLU A 92 -13.14 52.18 -15.05
N ILE A 93 -13.40 52.83 -13.92
CA ILE A 93 -14.75 53.27 -13.52
C ILE A 93 -14.95 54.71 -13.94
N MET A 94 -15.98 54.96 -14.74
CA MET A 94 -16.35 56.27 -15.25
C MET A 94 -17.61 56.79 -14.54
N ALA A 95 -17.54 58.02 -14.01
CA ALA A 95 -18.69 58.80 -13.57
C ALA A 95 -18.95 59.92 -14.58
N SER A 96 -20.21 60.11 -14.96
CA SER A 96 -20.57 61.11 -15.96
C SER A 96 -21.90 61.77 -15.70
N ASP A 97 -22.00 63.06 -16.02
CA ASP A 97 -23.26 63.79 -15.96
C ASP A 97 -24.22 63.45 -17.12
N ARG A 98 -25.36 64.14 -17.17
CA ARG A 98 -26.32 64.11 -18.28
C ARG A 98 -26.45 65.47 -18.98
N GLY A 99 -25.46 66.33 -18.83
CA GLY A 99 -25.42 67.63 -19.48
C GLY A 99 -25.08 67.56 -20.96
N SER A 100 -25.10 68.70 -21.64
CA SER A 100 -24.73 68.84 -23.04
C SER A 100 -23.84 70.07 -23.23
N PRO A 101 -22.53 69.91 -23.53
CA PRO A 101 -21.82 68.64 -23.71
C PRO A 101 -21.68 67.86 -22.39
N ARG A 102 -21.69 66.52 -22.47
CA ARG A 102 -21.49 65.64 -21.31
C ARG A 102 -20.05 65.72 -20.80
N GLN A 103 -19.86 65.82 -19.50
CA GLN A 103 -18.55 65.70 -18.85
C GLN A 103 -18.44 64.37 -18.09
N ASP A 104 -17.21 63.88 -17.94
CA ASP A 104 -16.92 62.66 -17.21
C ASP A 104 -15.55 62.67 -16.52
N THR A 105 -15.40 61.80 -15.53
CA THR A 105 -14.13 61.50 -14.86
C THR A 105 -13.98 60.00 -14.67
N THR A 106 -12.73 59.52 -14.74
CA THR A 106 -12.41 58.10 -14.57
C THR A 106 -11.47 57.86 -13.40
N VAL A 107 -11.59 56.67 -12.78
CA VAL A 107 -10.67 56.16 -11.77
C VAL A 107 -10.36 54.69 -12.04
N ILE A 108 -9.13 54.25 -11.74
CA ILE A 108 -8.76 52.82 -11.81
C ILE A 108 -9.07 52.17 -10.48
N PHE A 109 -9.96 51.19 -10.49
CA PHE A 109 -10.34 50.38 -9.34
C PHE A 109 -9.75 48.97 -9.46
N VAL A 110 -8.98 48.56 -8.46
CA VAL A 110 -8.30 47.26 -8.43
C VAL A 110 -9.15 46.24 -7.68
N VAL A 111 -9.60 45.19 -8.35
CA VAL A 111 -10.19 44.02 -7.68
C VAL A 111 -9.11 42.96 -7.57
N SER A 112 -8.64 42.68 -6.36
CA SER A 112 -7.75 41.54 -6.10
C SER A 112 -8.60 40.32 -5.79
N VAL A 113 -8.37 39.22 -6.50
CA VAL A 113 -8.99 37.94 -6.17
C VAL A 113 -8.16 37.29 -5.06
N GLN A 114 -8.82 36.84 -3.99
CA GLN A 114 -8.20 36.07 -2.92
C GLN A 114 -8.33 34.59 -3.23
N ASP A 115 -7.17 33.95 -3.33
CA ASP A 115 -6.98 32.51 -3.48
C ASP A 115 -7.60 31.74 -2.30
N SER A 116 -8.30 30.67 -2.63
CA SER A 116 -8.84 29.64 -1.75
C SER A 116 -8.19 28.29 -2.06
N ASN A 117 -7.98 27.45 -1.04
CA ASN A 117 -7.37 26.12 -1.22
C ASN A 117 -8.28 25.14 -1.99
N ASP A 118 -8.35 25.29 -3.30
CA ASP A 118 -9.31 24.65 -4.19
C ASP A 118 -8.67 23.72 -5.24
N ASN A 119 -7.35 23.75 -5.37
CA ASN A 119 -6.55 22.74 -6.05
C ASN A 119 -5.93 21.76 -5.03
N SER A 120 -5.54 20.58 -5.50
CA SER A 120 -4.82 19.60 -4.67
C SER A 120 -3.44 19.40 -5.26
N PRO A 121 -2.42 19.02 -4.47
CA PRO A 121 -1.11 18.70 -5.01
C PRO A 121 -1.22 17.60 -6.07
N GLN A 122 -0.52 17.71 -7.18
CA GLN A 122 -0.53 16.72 -8.26
C GLN A 122 0.88 16.20 -8.56
N PHE A 123 1.07 14.89 -8.41
CA PHE A 123 2.28 14.22 -8.89
C PHE A 123 2.22 14.01 -10.41
N SER A 124 3.39 13.89 -11.04
CA SER A 124 3.51 13.49 -12.45
C SER A 124 2.75 12.18 -12.72
N THR A 125 2.07 12.10 -13.88
CA THR A 125 1.36 10.89 -14.32
C THR A 125 2.30 9.77 -14.77
N GLN A 126 3.57 10.07 -15.01
CA GLN A 126 4.56 9.06 -15.40
C GLN A 126 4.83 8.06 -14.27
N PRO A 127 5.10 6.77 -14.57
CA PRO A 127 5.50 5.80 -13.56
C PRO A 127 6.75 6.27 -12.79
N ALA A 128 6.71 6.18 -11.47
CA ALA A 128 7.84 6.53 -10.59
C ALA A 128 8.63 5.26 -10.28
N VAL A 129 9.48 4.83 -11.23
CA VAL A 129 10.37 3.67 -11.07
C VAL A 129 11.81 4.17 -10.97
N PHE A 130 12.47 3.84 -9.87
CA PHE A 130 13.85 4.23 -9.60
C PHE A 130 14.69 3.02 -9.23
N HIS A 131 16.00 3.20 -9.24
CA HIS A 131 16.97 2.15 -8.99
C HIS A 131 17.91 2.53 -7.86
N VAL A 132 18.31 1.54 -7.07
CA VAL A 132 19.34 1.66 -6.05
C VAL A 132 20.22 0.42 -6.13
N ALA A 133 21.54 0.60 -6.21
CA ALA A 133 22.45 -0.54 -6.12
C ALA A 133 22.38 -1.14 -4.72
N GLU A 134 22.41 -2.46 -4.63
CA GLU A 134 22.67 -3.11 -3.35
C GLU A 134 24.07 -2.79 -2.83
N ASN A 135 24.34 -3.20 -1.60
CA ASN A 135 25.59 -2.88 -0.92
C ASN A 135 25.88 -1.38 -0.82
N ASN A 136 24.82 -0.57 -0.94
CA ASN A 136 24.90 0.88 -0.81
C ASN A 136 25.35 1.31 0.58
N ASN A 137 25.99 2.46 0.63
CA ASN A 137 26.16 3.16 1.90
C ASN A 137 24.79 3.67 2.40
N PRO A 138 24.56 3.67 3.72
CA PRO A 138 23.41 4.36 4.30
C PRO A 138 23.36 5.86 3.94
N ASN A 139 22.15 6.39 3.82
CA ASN A 139 21.78 7.77 3.50
C ASN A 139 22.21 8.27 2.12
N ILE A 140 22.31 7.37 1.13
CA ILE A 140 22.53 7.79 -0.26
C ILE A 140 21.24 8.31 -0.91
N PRO A 141 21.32 9.31 -1.80
CA PRO A 141 20.17 9.76 -2.58
C PRO A 141 19.76 8.69 -3.60
N VAL A 142 18.45 8.43 -3.71
CA VAL A 142 17.87 7.46 -4.65
C VAL A 142 17.09 8.19 -5.74
N ALA A 143 16.19 9.09 -5.34
CA ALA A 143 15.30 9.77 -6.27
C ALA A 143 14.89 11.14 -5.73
N VAL A 144 14.28 11.96 -6.58
CA VAL A 144 13.62 13.21 -6.18
C VAL A 144 12.22 13.20 -6.78
N LEU A 145 11.21 13.27 -5.92
CA LEU A 145 9.83 13.39 -6.34
C LEU A 145 9.39 14.85 -6.35
N THR A 146 8.55 15.18 -7.33
CA THR A 146 7.96 16.49 -7.47
C THR A 146 6.46 16.37 -7.68
N ALA A 147 5.71 17.11 -6.87
CA ALA A 147 4.31 17.43 -7.10
C ALA A 147 4.17 18.94 -7.32
N THR A 148 3.11 19.34 -8.00
CA THR A 148 2.75 20.75 -8.25
C THR A 148 1.37 21.03 -7.69
N ASP A 149 1.22 22.17 -7.06
CA ASP A 149 -0.07 22.71 -6.65
C ASP A 149 -0.23 24.08 -7.31
N LEU A 150 -1.45 24.39 -7.77
CA LEU A 150 -1.72 25.60 -8.54
C LEU A 150 -2.06 26.79 -7.63
N ASP A 151 -2.47 26.51 -6.40
CA ASP A 151 -2.80 27.54 -5.42
C ASP A 151 -1.53 28.33 -5.01
N SER A 152 -1.71 29.49 -4.39
CA SER A 152 -0.65 30.39 -3.99
C SER A 152 -0.26 30.25 -2.51
N GLY A 153 0.94 30.76 -2.17
CA GLY A 153 1.40 30.81 -0.78
C GLY A 153 1.40 29.44 -0.09
N THR A 154 0.76 29.35 1.08
CA THR A 154 0.68 28.10 1.85
C THR A 154 -0.29 27.08 1.26
N ASN A 155 -1.28 27.52 0.49
CA ASN A 155 -2.19 26.62 -0.24
C ASN A 155 -1.43 25.88 -1.35
N GLY A 156 -0.44 26.53 -1.97
CA GLY A 156 0.44 25.90 -2.95
C GLY A 156 1.69 25.20 -2.40
N GLU A 157 2.03 25.40 -1.11
CA GLU A 157 3.28 24.87 -0.55
C GLU A 157 3.15 23.39 -0.19
N ILE A 158 3.86 22.51 -0.92
CA ILE A 158 3.79 21.06 -0.72
C ILE A 158 4.82 20.56 0.29
N ARG A 159 4.39 19.67 1.19
CA ARG A 159 5.26 18.82 2.01
C ARG A 159 5.08 17.34 1.69
N TYR A 160 6.19 16.62 1.63
CA TYR A 160 6.23 15.20 1.29
C TYR A 160 6.40 14.32 2.52
N SER A 161 5.79 13.14 2.50
CA SER A 161 6.01 12.07 3.48
C SER A 161 5.83 10.68 2.86
N ILE A 162 6.51 9.67 3.40
CA ILE A 162 6.26 8.27 3.07
C ILE A 162 5.21 7.74 4.06
N LEU A 163 4.07 7.28 3.57
CA LEU A 163 3.02 6.68 4.39
C LEU A 163 3.25 5.19 4.63
N HIS A 164 3.74 4.49 3.60
CA HIS A 164 3.91 3.05 3.62
C HIS A 164 5.13 2.63 2.80
N GLN A 165 5.80 1.58 3.25
CA GLN A 165 6.89 0.90 2.56
C GLN A 165 6.59 -0.59 2.58
N ASP A 166 6.69 -1.21 1.41
CA ASP A 166 6.53 -2.64 1.20
C ASP A 166 7.83 -3.17 0.54
N PRO A 167 8.56 -4.10 1.18
CA PRO A 167 8.32 -4.62 2.53
C PRO A 167 8.53 -3.57 3.64
N VAL A 168 7.91 -3.80 4.80
CA VAL A 168 8.05 -2.94 5.98
C VAL A 168 9.46 -3.05 6.54
N GLY A 169 10.09 -1.91 6.84
CA GLY A 169 11.41 -1.94 7.48
C GLY A 169 12.17 -0.62 7.57
N ASP A 170 11.57 0.54 7.28
CA ASP A 170 12.24 1.85 7.34
C ASP A 170 13.54 1.89 6.50
N TYR A 171 13.45 1.38 5.27
CA TYR A 171 14.57 1.35 4.32
C TYR A 171 14.80 2.70 3.65
N PHE A 172 13.74 3.50 3.49
CA PHE A 172 13.78 4.79 2.81
C PHE A 172 13.27 5.93 3.69
N ASP A 173 13.82 7.12 3.49
CA ASP A 173 13.29 8.38 4.01
C ASP A 173 13.00 9.34 2.87
N ILE A 174 12.15 10.33 3.10
CA ILE A 174 11.91 11.42 2.16
C ILE A 174 12.09 12.77 2.83
N ASN A 175 12.85 13.65 2.20
CA ASN A 175 12.96 15.02 2.66
C ASN A 175 11.62 15.75 2.43
N PRO A 176 11.01 16.34 3.47
CA PRO A 176 9.66 16.89 3.38
C PRO A 176 9.55 18.14 2.51
N THR A 177 10.66 18.79 2.17
CA THR A 177 10.68 20.01 1.33
C THR A 177 11.13 19.75 -0.09
N SER A 178 12.21 18.98 -0.26
CA SER A 178 12.80 18.75 -1.59
C SER A 178 12.22 17.53 -2.30
N GLY A 179 11.48 16.67 -1.60
CA GLY A 179 11.00 15.40 -2.14
C GLY A 179 12.13 14.39 -2.44
N GLN A 180 13.35 14.64 -1.96
CA GLN A 180 14.48 13.72 -2.12
C GLN A 180 14.27 12.47 -1.27
N ILE A 181 14.21 11.32 -1.92
CA ILE A 181 14.21 10.01 -1.29
C ILE A 181 15.65 9.56 -1.09
N ILE A 182 15.97 9.07 0.11
CA ILE A 182 17.26 8.48 0.46
C ILE A 182 17.08 7.03 0.91
N ALA A 183 18.07 6.19 0.67
CA ALA A 183 18.15 4.85 1.26
C ALA A 183 18.81 4.95 2.64
N LYS A 184 18.06 4.75 3.73
CA LYS A 184 18.54 4.86 5.11
C LYS A 184 19.43 3.70 5.54
N LYS A 185 19.28 2.54 4.90
CA LYS A 185 19.97 1.29 5.23
C LYS A 185 20.74 0.77 4.03
N ARG A 186 21.71 -0.12 4.31
CA ARG A 186 22.30 -0.96 3.27
C ARG A 186 21.24 -1.97 2.83
N ILE A 187 21.11 -2.15 1.53
CA ILE A 187 20.17 -3.07 0.89
C ILE A 187 20.97 -4.27 0.36
N ASP A 188 20.35 -5.44 0.43
CA ASP A 188 20.82 -6.72 -0.07
C ASP A 188 19.73 -7.23 -1.03
N ARG A 189 20.10 -7.42 -2.30
CA ARG A 189 19.15 -7.77 -3.36
C ARG A 189 18.72 -9.23 -3.26
N GLU A 190 19.60 -10.12 -2.80
CA GLU A 190 19.28 -11.54 -2.57
C GLU A 190 18.17 -11.70 -1.53
N LEU A 191 18.11 -10.77 -0.56
CA LEU A 191 17.03 -10.73 0.42
C LEU A 191 15.78 -10.01 -0.11
N ILE A 192 15.91 -8.79 -0.63
CA ILE A 192 14.79 -7.98 -1.12
C ILE A 192 15.20 -7.26 -2.42
N GLY A 193 14.72 -7.75 -3.57
CA GLY A 193 15.03 -7.14 -4.87
C GLY A 193 14.16 -5.94 -5.29
N ARG A 194 13.09 -5.63 -4.54
CA ARG A 194 12.12 -4.58 -4.90
C ARG A 194 11.44 -3.98 -3.67
N PHE A 195 11.22 -2.67 -3.72
CA PHE A 195 10.39 -1.94 -2.77
C PHE A 195 9.28 -1.16 -3.47
N ASN A 196 8.12 -1.08 -2.84
CA ASN A 196 7.04 -0.17 -3.20
C ASN A 196 6.79 0.82 -2.07
N LEU A 197 6.85 2.12 -2.37
CA LEU A 197 6.58 3.19 -1.41
C LEU A 197 5.28 3.90 -1.79
N THR A 198 4.45 4.21 -0.80
CA THR A 198 3.30 5.11 -0.96
C THR A 198 3.69 6.48 -0.41
N VAL A 199 3.97 7.42 -1.31
CA VAL A 199 4.36 8.80 -0.95
C VAL A 199 3.15 9.71 -0.99
N LYS A 200 3.00 10.56 0.02
CA LYS A 200 1.97 11.60 0.11
C LYS A 200 2.59 12.97 -0.08
N GLY A 201 1.98 13.79 -0.95
CA GLY A 201 2.22 15.23 -1.04
C GLY A 201 1.02 15.96 -0.46
N THR A 202 1.23 16.85 0.50
CA THR A 202 0.16 17.62 1.18
C THR A 202 0.48 19.10 1.12
N ASP A 203 -0.49 19.94 0.75
CA ASP A 203 -0.32 21.39 0.87
C ASP A 203 -0.14 21.83 2.34
N GLN A 204 0.19 23.10 2.56
CA GLN A 204 0.33 23.68 3.90
C GLN A 204 -0.79 24.65 4.25
N ALA A 205 -1.98 24.51 3.64
CA ALA A 205 -3.11 25.37 3.90
C ALA A 205 -3.46 25.48 5.40
N THR A 206 -4.04 26.63 5.76
CA THR A 206 -4.47 26.94 7.13
C THR A 206 -5.95 27.30 7.16
N PRO A 207 -6.77 26.67 8.01
CA PRO A 207 -6.41 25.71 9.07
C PRO A 207 -6.05 24.30 8.56
N VAL A 208 -5.38 23.48 9.38
CA VAL A 208 -4.83 22.18 8.96
C VAL A 208 -5.87 21.22 8.36
N ASN A 209 -7.13 21.32 8.78
CA ASN A 209 -8.24 20.49 8.28
C ASN A 209 -8.72 20.85 6.87
N THR A 210 -8.27 21.98 6.30
CA THR A 210 -8.57 22.34 4.90
C THR A 210 -7.47 21.90 3.94
N ARG A 211 -6.40 21.28 4.44
CA ARG A 211 -5.30 20.80 3.61
C ARG A 211 -5.75 19.67 2.71
N ARG A 212 -5.26 19.70 1.49
CA ARG A 212 -5.48 18.71 0.44
C ARG A 212 -4.19 17.96 0.18
N SER A 213 -4.34 16.77 -0.38
CA SER A 213 -3.21 15.89 -0.62
C SER A 213 -3.45 14.93 -1.77
N SER A 214 -2.36 14.42 -2.32
CA SER A 214 -2.37 13.32 -3.27
C SER A 214 -1.36 12.25 -2.90
N LEU A 215 -1.55 11.06 -3.48
CA LEU A 215 -0.70 9.90 -3.27
C LEU A 215 0.01 9.52 -4.57
N LYS A 216 1.24 9.01 -4.44
CA LYS A 216 2.03 8.44 -5.53
C LYS A 216 2.68 7.15 -5.08
N THR A 217 2.45 6.08 -5.84
CA THR A 217 3.22 4.84 -5.70
C THR A 217 4.57 4.97 -6.41
N VAL A 218 5.63 4.64 -5.69
CA VAL A 218 7.01 4.65 -6.15
C VAL A 218 7.54 3.23 -6.08
N THR A 219 8.11 2.72 -7.17
CA THR A 219 8.79 1.43 -7.16
C THR A 219 10.29 1.66 -7.20
N ILE A 220 11.00 1.08 -6.24
CA ILE A 220 12.47 1.08 -6.20
C ILE A 220 12.92 -0.34 -6.51
N LEU A 221 13.66 -0.50 -7.61
CA LEU A 221 14.29 -1.75 -8.00
C LEU A 221 15.72 -1.76 -7.47
N VAL A 222 16.13 -2.90 -6.93
CA VAL A 222 17.49 -3.06 -6.42
C VAL A 222 18.36 -3.60 -7.54
N ASP A 223 19.39 -2.84 -7.92
CA ASP A 223 20.35 -3.25 -8.92
C ASP A 223 21.39 -4.18 -8.28
N ASP A 224 21.70 -5.24 -9.03
CA ASP A 224 22.58 -6.32 -8.64
C ASP A 224 24.07 -5.92 -8.64
N VAL A 225 24.81 -6.39 -7.64
CA VAL A 225 26.26 -6.28 -7.53
C VAL A 225 26.84 -7.68 -7.36
N ASN A 226 27.86 -8.04 -8.14
CA ASN A 226 28.49 -9.36 -8.09
C ASN A 226 29.29 -9.58 -6.79
N ASP A 227 28.64 -9.83 -5.67
CA ASP A 227 29.24 -10.02 -4.35
C ASP A 227 29.08 -11.43 -3.79
N ASN A 228 28.32 -12.31 -4.45
CA ASN A 228 28.30 -13.73 -4.16
C ASN A 228 29.18 -14.52 -5.12
N ALA A 229 29.85 -15.55 -4.60
CA ALA A 229 30.62 -16.48 -5.42
C ALA A 229 29.83 -17.77 -5.61
N PRO A 230 29.97 -18.49 -6.74
CA PRO A 230 29.23 -19.72 -6.95
C PRO A 230 29.52 -20.74 -5.84
N VAL A 231 28.52 -21.44 -5.32
CA VAL A 231 28.67 -22.45 -4.25
C VAL A 231 28.24 -23.83 -4.75
N PHE A 232 29.11 -24.83 -4.62
CA PHE A 232 28.81 -26.20 -5.06
C PHE A 232 27.75 -26.88 -4.19
N THR A 233 26.61 -27.23 -4.80
CA THR A 233 25.52 -27.99 -4.18
C THR A 233 25.54 -29.47 -4.57
N SER A 234 26.33 -29.88 -5.57
CA SER A 234 26.54 -31.30 -5.91
C SER A 234 27.41 -32.06 -4.88
N LEU A 235 27.29 -33.39 -4.85
CA LEU A 235 28.12 -34.27 -4.02
C LEU A 235 29.62 -34.16 -4.34
N THR A 236 30.47 -34.55 -3.39
CA THR A 236 31.93 -34.54 -3.54
C THR A 236 32.53 -35.90 -3.88
N ALA A 237 31.69 -36.91 -4.12
CA ALA A 237 32.16 -38.23 -4.50
C ALA A 237 31.23 -38.88 -5.53
N ALA A 238 31.83 -39.61 -6.47
CA ALA A 238 31.13 -40.36 -7.50
C ALA A 238 31.74 -41.76 -7.65
N VAL A 239 30.93 -42.72 -8.09
CA VAL A 239 31.36 -44.12 -8.26
C VAL A 239 31.32 -44.49 -9.73
N VAL A 240 32.44 -44.98 -10.25
CA VAL A 240 32.58 -45.40 -11.65
C VAL A 240 32.97 -46.86 -11.74
N SER A 241 32.44 -47.56 -12.74
CA SER A 241 32.87 -48.92 -13.04
C SER A 241 34.28 -48.93 -13.64
N VAL A 242 35.10 -49.93 -13.28
CA VAL A 242 36.39 -50.19 -13.94
C VAL A 242 36.23 -50.47 -15.45
N LEU A 243 35.03 -50.87 -15.87
CA LEU A 243 34.68 -51.07 -17.28
C LEU A 243 34.28 -49.77 -18.00
N GLY A 244 34.33 -48.63 -17.31
CA GLY A 244 34.01 -47.32 -17.87
C GLY A 244 34.87 -47.00 -19.09
N GLN A 245 34.22 -46.56 -20.17
CA GLN A 245 34.88 -46.16 -21.42
C GLN A 245 34.86 -44.64 -21.57
N ALA A 246 35.65 -44.12 -22.50
CA ALA A 246 35.59 -42.72 -22.89
C ALA A 246 34.15 -42.30 -23.22
N GLY A 247 33.73 -41.14 -22.71
CA GLY A 247 32.37 -40.62 -22.83
C GLY A 247 31.38 -41.11 -21.76
N SER A 248 31.76 -42.05 -20.89
CA SER A 248 30.88 -42.45 -19.77
C SER A 248 30.74 -41.31 -18.78
N GLN A 249 29.52 -41.05 -18.32
CA GLN A 249 29.25 -40.02 -17.31
C GLN A 249 29.71 -40.47 -15.92
N VAL A 250 30.42 -39.58 -15.23
CA VAL A 250 30.89 -39.77 -13.85
C VAL A 250 29.85 -39.21 -12.89
N MET A 251 29.54 -37.92 -13.03
CA MET A 251 28.49 -37.23 -12.29
C MET A 251 28.13 -35.92 -12.99
N ASN A 252 27.09 -35.25 -12.50
CA ASN A 252 26.84 -33.85 -12.82
C ASN A 252 27.33 -32.99 -11.64
N VAL A 253 28.31 -32.11 -11.87
CA VAL A 253 28.66 -31.09 -10.89
C VAL A 253 27.70 -29.92 -11.00
N HIS A 254 27.37 -29.33 -9.87
CA HIS A 254 26.46 -28.19 -9.83
C HIS A 254 26.91 -27.22 -8.75
N ALA A 255 26.98 -25.96 -9.13
CA ALA A 255 27.14 -24.83 -8.24
C ALA A 255 26.06 -23.78 -8.56
N GLU A 256 25.59 -23.13 -7.51
CA GLU A 256 24.55 -22.12 -7.55
C GLU A 256 25.16 -20.78 -7.16
N ASP A 257 24.73 -19.73 -7.83
CA ASP A 257 25.13 -18.36 -7.56
C ASP A 257 23.85 -17.52 -7.48
N PRO A 258 23.55 -16.90 -6.33
CA PRO A 258 22.28 -16.23 -6.12
C PRO A 258 22.17 -14.87 -6.84
N ASP A 259 23.28 -14.33 -7.35
CA ASP A 259 23.32 -13.05 -8.05
C ASP A 259 22.45 -13.06 -9.33
N ALA A 260 22.02 -11.89 -9.79
CA ALA A 260 21.14 -11.75 -10.94
C ALA A 260 21.90 -11.67 -12.28
N GLY A 261 21.25 -12.17 -13.33
CA GLY A 261 21.78 -12.02 -14.70
C GLY A 261 23.16 -12.67 -14.86
N PRO A 262 24.12 -12.03 -15.57
CA PRO A 262 25.46 -12.60 -15.79
C PRO A 262 26.24 -12.90 -14.51
N ASN A 263 25.97 -12.18 -13.41
CA ASN A 263 26.63 -12.38 -12.13
C ASN A 263 26.24 -13.73 -11.51
N GLY A 264 25.02 -14.21 -11.74
CA GLY A 264 24.61 -15.57 -11.34
C GLY A 264 24.91 -16.70 -12.34
N VAL A 265 25.45 -16.39 -13.53
CA VAL A 265 25.66 -17.41 -14.58
C VAL A 265 26.98 -18.15 -14.38
N VAL A 266 26.87 -19.39 -13.91
CA VAL A 266 28.01 -20.25 -13.57
C VAL A 266 28.57 -21.02 -14.77
N THR A 267 29.89 -21.01 -14.90
CA THR A 267 30.65 -21.86 -15.81
C THR A 267 31.68 -22.71 -15.05
N TYR A 268 31.99 -23.89 -15.57
CA TYR A 268 32.84 -24.87 -14.91
C TYR A 268 34.13 -25.16 -15.68
N THR A 269 35.23 -25.32 -14.96
CA THR A 269 36.54 -25.72 -15.51
C THR A 269 37.23 -26.74 -14.62
N LEU A 270 38.08 -27.59 -15.22
CA LEU A 270 38.97 -28.48 -14.47
C LEU A 270 40.24 -27.71 -14.08
N SER A 271 40.55 -27.65 -12.79
CA SER A 271 41.67 -26.85 -12.26
C SER A 271 42.74 -27.65 -11.53
N GLY A 272 42.51 -28.92 -11.19
CA GLY A 272 43.47 -29.72 -10.45
C GLY A 272 43.17 -31.22 -10.39
N GLY A 273 44.14 -32.00 -9.90
CA GLY A 273 44.04 -33.46 -9.79
C GLY A 273 44.29 -34.19 -11.12
N ASP A 274 43.61 -35.32 -11.30
CA ASP A 274 43.72 -36.24 -12.42
C ASP A 274 42.98 -35.75 -13.69
N THR A 275 43.07 -34.45 -14.00
CA THR A 275 42.34 -33.76 -15.08
C THR A 275 42.54 -34.38 -16.46
N ASN A 276 43.64 -35.10 -16.69
CA ASN A 276 43.92 -35.80 -17.93
C ASN A 276 43.00 -37.00 -18.21
N LEU A 277 42.31 -37.51 -17.18
CA LEU A 277 41.38 -38.65 -17.28
C LEU A 277 39.92 -38.23 -17.48
N PHE A 278 39.61 -36.95 -17.31
CA PHE A 278 38.25 -36.43 -17.32
C PHE A 278 38.07 -35.31 -18.34
N THR A 279 36.84 -35.09 -18.75
CA THR A 279 36.43 -33.90 -19.49
C THR A 279 35.16 -33.35 -18.86
N LEU A 280 35.04 -32.04 -18.84
CA LEU A 280 33.91 -31.34 -18.22
C LEU A 280 33.22 -30.47 -19.26
N GLN A 281 31.91 -30.58 -19.35
CA GLN A 281 31.11 -29.66 -20.13
C GLN A 281 30.93 -28.35 -19.37
N SER A 282 31.49 -27.25 -19.89
CA SER A 282 31.64 -25.99 -19.16
C SER A 282 30.31 -25.35 -18.72
N ASN A 283 29.22 -25.58 -19.45
CA ASN A 283 27.94 -24.90 -19.20
C ASN A 283 26.92 -25.80 -18.49
N THR A 284 27.11 -27.12 -18.53
CA THR A 284 26.13 -28.07 -17.97
C THR A 284 26.62 -28.75 -16.70
N GLY A 285 27.93 -28.72 -16.43
CA GLY A 285 28.53 -29.41 -15.29
C GLY A 285 28.71 -30.91 -15.49
N VAL A 286 28.41 -31.46 -16.67
CA VAL A 286 28.51 -32.91 -16.90
C VAL A 286 29.98 -33.33 -16.97
N LEU A 287 30.42 -34.09 -15.96
CA LEU A 287 31.76 -34.66 -15.86
C LEU A 287 31.76 -36.05 -16.51
N LEU A 288 32.62 -36.23 -17.52
CA LEU A 288 32.74 -37.45 -18.31
C LEU A 288 34.15 -38.04 -18.21
N LEU A 289 34.27 -39.35 -18.40
CA LEU A 289 35.57 -39.99 -18.63
C LEU A 289 36.13 -39.59 -20.00
N LYS A 290 37.37 -39.14 -20.04
CA LYS A 290 38.10 -38.85 -21.29
C LYS A 290 38.69 -40.11 -21.92
N SER A 291 39.06 -41.08 -21.09
CA SER A 291 39.58 -42.38 -21.49
C SER A 291 39.10 -43.47 -20.52
N SER A 292 39.37 -44.74 -20.82
CA SER A 292 39.19 -45.80 -19.83
C SER A 292 39.98 -45.49 -18.56
N ILE A 293 39.35 -45.74 -17.41
CA ILE A 293 39.95 -45.41 -16.13
C ILE A 293 40.95 -46.51 -15.74
N PRO A 294 42.21 -46.18 -15.40
CA PRO A 294 43.18 -47.20 -15.03
C PRO A 294 42.77 -47.90 -13.73
N SER A 295 42.85 -49.22 -13.69
CA SER A 295 42.51 -50.01 -12.50
C SER A 295 43.64 -50.10 -11.46
N SER A 296 44.74 -49.36 -11.66
CA SER A 296 45.94 -49.38 -10.82
C SER A 296 45.79 -48.56 -9.53
N ARG A 297 44.76 -47.72 -9.44
CA ARG A 297 44.43 -46.91 -8.27
C ARG A 297 43.00 -47.17 -7.84
N LEU A 298 42.76 -47.05 -6.54
CA LEU A 298 41.45 -47.29 -5.92
C LEU A 298 40.50 -46.10 -6.10
N LYS A 299 41.07 -44.89 -6.16
CA LYS A 299 40.37 -43.63 -6.38
C LYS A 299 41.23 -42.63 -7.14
N TYR A 300 40.54 -41.72 -7.82
CA TYR A 300 41.09 -40.55 -8.49
C TYR A 300 40.46 -39.30 -7.91
N SER A 301 41.11 -38.16 -8.07
CA SER A 301 40.53 -36.89 -7.64
C SER A 301 40.58 -35.88 -8.77
N VAL A 302 39.54 -35.06 -8.88
CA VAL A 302 39.52 -33.96 -9.83
C VAL A 302 38.97 -32.72 -9.14
N THR A 303 39.71 -31.62 -9.25
CA THR A 303 39.28 -30.32 -8.74
C THR A 303 38.58 -29.57 -9.84
N VAL A 304 37.36 -29.14 -9.57
CA VAL A 304 36.51 -28.35 -10.45
C VAL A 304 36.41 -26.94 -9.89
N THR A 305 36.54 -25.94 -10.75
CA THR A 305 36.31 -24.53 -10.43
C THR A 305 35.00 -24.09 -11.07
N ALA A 306 34.09 -23.55 -10.27
CA ALA A 306 32.91 -22.83 -10.73
C ALA A 306 33.23 -21.33 -10.74
N THR A 307 32.85 -20.62 -11.79
CA THR A 307 33.11 -19.19 -11.93
C THR A 307 31.91 -18.52 -12.56
N ASP A 308 31.46 -17.43 -11.97
CA ASP A 308 30.40 -16.60 -12.54
C ASP A 308 30.82 -15.97 -13.89
N SER A 309 29.87 -15.25 -14.51
CA SER A 309 30.09 -14.51 -15.75
C SER A 309 30.04 -12.99 -15.52
N GLY A 310 30.19 -12.54 -14.28
CA GLY A 310 30.20 -11.13 -13.90
C GLY A 310 31.44 -10.38 -14.39
N THR A 311 31.44 -9.07 -14.21
CA THR A 311 32.61 -8.23 -14.60
C THR A 311 33.78 -8.39 -13.63
N SER A 312 33.49 -8.54 -12.33
CA SER A 312 34.45 -8.82 -11.27
C SER A 312 34.35 -10.27 -10.84
N ARG A 313 34.75 -11.19 -11.73
CA ARG A 313 34.44 -12.62 -11.60
C ARG A 313 34.87 -13.22 -10.26
N LEU A 314 33.92 -13.86 -9.59
CA LEU A 314 34.12 -14.65 -8.39
C LEU A 314 34.08 -16.16 -8.72
N SER A 315 34.75 -16.95 -7.89
CA SER A 315 34.91 -18.38 -8.14
C SER A 315 35.03 -19.18 -6.86
N SER A 316 34.63 -20.44 -6.93
CA SER A 316 34.87 -21.43 -5.89
C SER A 316 35.40 -22.72 -6.49
N THR A 317 35.96 -23.59 -5.64
CA THR A 317 36.50 -24.88 -6.05
C THR A 317 35.92 -26.01 -5.22
N SER A 318 35.66 -27.15 -5.86
CA SER A 318 35.30 -28.41 -5.20
C SER A 318 36.19 -29.54 -5.70
N THR A 319 36.61 -30.43 -4.81
CA THR A 319 37.38 -31.63 -5.17
C THR A 319 36.45 -32.84 -5.13
N ILE A 320 36.33 -33.49 -6.28
CA ILE A 320 35.51 -34.68 -6.47
C ILE A 320 36.39 -35.93 -6.36
N ASP A 321 36.06 -36.82 -5.43
CA ASP A 321 36.65 -38.14 -5.33
C ASP A 321 35.92 -39.12 -6.26
N VAL A 322 36.63 -39.65 -7.25
CA VAL A 322 36.12 -40.64 -8.20
C VAL A 322 36.56 -42.03 -7.76
N ILE A 323 35.62 -42.78 -7.20
CA ILE A 323 35.83 -44.09 -6.60
C ILE A 323 35.62 -45.17 -7.66
N ILE A 324 36.60 -46.08 -7.80
CA ILE A 324 36.45 -47.22 -8.70
C ILE A 324 35.60 -48.27 -8.01
N LYS A 325 34.48 -48.67 -8.61
CA LYS A 325 33.63 -49.76 -8.10
C LYS A 325 34.36 -51.10 -8.23
N ALA A 326 34.37 -51.89 -7.17
CA ALA A 326 34.85 -53.27 -7.20
C ALA A 326 33.99 -54.15 -8.13
N THR A 327 34.60 -55.08 -8.84
CA THR A 327 33.89 -56.07 -9.68
C THR A 327 33.26 -57.20 -8.88
N THR A 328 33.66 -57.36 -7.62
CA THR A 328 33.17 -58.36 -6.68
C THR A 328 32.73 -57.69 -5.37
N GLU A 329 31.70 -58.24 -4.72
CA GLU A 329 31.13 -57.77 -3.45
C GLU A 329 32.01 -58.09 -2.21
N ASN A 330 33.34 -58.02 -2.34
CA ASN A 330 34.31 -58.36 -1.29
C ASN A 330 34.91 -57.13 -0.57
N GLY A 331 34.20 -56.00 -0.62
CA GLY A 331 34.55 -54.79 0.13
C GLY A 331 34.31 -54.88 1.65
N PRO A 332 34.68 -53.84 2.41
CA PRO A 332 34.45 -53.76 3.86
C PRO A 332 33.01 -54.08 4.22
N ALA A 333 32.82 -55.00 5.18
CA ALA A 333 31.51 -55.38 5.64
C ALA A 333 30.99 -54.32 6.62
N PHE A 334 29.81 -53.77 6.36
CA PHE A 334 29.12 -52.88 7.29
C PHE A 334 28.71 -53.65 8.55
N THR A 335 28.97 -53.06 9.71
CA THR A 335 28.78 -53.64 11.05
C THR A 335 28.11 -52.63 11.98
N GLY A 336 27.51 -53.11 13.07
CA GLY A 336 26.87 -52.25 14.08
C GLY A 336 25.34 -52.20 13.94
N ASN A 337 24.74 -51.05 14.22
CA ASN A 337 23.28 -50.85 14.23
C ASN A 337 22.73 -50.72 12.80
N THR A 338 22.55 -51.87 12.13
CA THR A 338 21.91 -51.97 10.81
C THR A 338 20.43 -52.38 10.94
N PRO A 339 19.49 -51.74 10.22
CA PRO A 339 19.68 -50.65 9.27
C PRO A 339 20.11 -49.35 9.95
N TYR A 340 21.01 -48.60 9.31
CA TYR A 340 21.46 -47.32 9.84
C TYR A 340 20.34 -46.30 9.72
N SER A 341 20.01 -45.66 10.84
CA SER A 341 19.07 -44.55 10.88
C SER A 341 19.58 -43.46 11.80
N GLY A 342 19.22 -42.23 11.48
CA GLY A 342 19.56 -41.04 12.25
C GLY A 342 18.50 -39.97 12.09
N SER A 343 18.59 -38.93 12.91
CA SER A 343 17.74 -37.76 12.82
C SER A 343 18.50 -36.49 13.18
N VAL A 344 18.01 -35.37 12.68
CA VAL A 344 18.50 -34.03 12.98
C VAL A 344 17.32 -33.08 12.95
N TYR A 345 17.31 -32.08 13.84
CA TYR A 345 16.36 -30.98 13.76
C TYR A 345 16.66 -30.10 12.54
N GLU A 346 15.68 -29.35 12.07
CA GLU A 346 15.91 -28.28 11.11
C GLU A 346 16.69 -27.11 11.70
N ASN A 347 17.08 -26.18 10.83
CA ASN A 347 17.78 -24.92 11.15
C ASN A 347 19.07 -25.09 11.95
N GLN A 348 19.59 -26.33 12.02
CA GLN A 348 20.86 -26.64 12.62
C GLN A 348 21.99 -26.16 11.73
N THR A 349 23.01 -25.54 12.34
CA THR A 349 24.20 -25.10 11.62
C THR A 349 24.86 -26.25 10.85
N PRO A 350 25.44 -25.99 9.66
CA PRO A 350 26.22 -26.98 8.94
C PRO A 350 27.31 -27.62 9.83
N GLY A 351 27.44 -28.94 9.76
CA GLY A 351 28.36 -29.74 10.58
C GLY A 351 27.71 -30.42 11.79
N THR A 352 26.41 -30.20 12.03
CA THR A 352 25.67 -30.87 13.11
C THR A 352 25.55 -32.37 12.86
N SER A 353 25.80 -33.18 13.89
CA SER A 353 25.70 -34.64 13.80
C SER A 353 24.25 -35.11 13.68
N VAL A 354 24.00 -36.04 12.75
CA VAL A 354 22.67 -36.62 12.49
C VAL A 354 22.41 -37.86 13.35
N SER A 355 23.05 -37.94 14.52
CA SER A 355 22.94 -39.05 15.48
C SER A 355 23.21 -40.46 14.90
N VAL A 356 23.92 -40.55 13.76
CA VAL A 356 24.27 -41.82 13.11
C VAL A 356 25.75 -41.89 12.76
N GLN A 357 26.34 -43.05 13.02
CA GLN A 357 27.73 -43.38 12.67
C GLN A 357 27.76 -44.69 11.88
N VAL A 358 28.24 -44.62 10.64
CA VAL A 358 28.42 -45.79 9.78
C VAL A 358 29.74 -46.47 10.14
N GLN A 359 29.72 -47.79 10.28
CA GLN A 359 30.92 -48.56 10.60
C GLN A 359 31.05 -49.73 9.63
N ALA A 360 32.22 -49.89 9.03
CA ALA A 360 32.57 -51.03 8.20
C ALA A 360 33.96 -51.53 8.55
N SER A 361 34.17 -52.84 8.41
CA SER A 361 35.45 -53.48 8.71
C SER A 361 35.86 -54.47 7.63
N SER A 362 37.17 -54.54 7.38
CA SER A 362 37.81 -55.56 6.57
C SER A 362 39.14 -55.93 7.25
N PRO A 363 39.49 -57.22 7.40
CA PRO A 363 40.69 -57.63 8.12
C PRO A 363 41.97 -56.97 7.58
N GLY A 364 42.66 -56.22 8.43
CA GLY A 364 43.93 -55.55 8.09
C GLY A 364 43.81 -54.35 7.14
N ALA A 365 42.58 -53.90 6.85
CA ALA A 365 42.32 -52.78 5.95
C ALA A 365 42.07 -51.47 6.71
N GLN A 366 42.52 -50.37 6.12
CA GLN A 366 42.03 -49.03 6.42
C GLN A 366 40.80 -48.75 5.58
N VAL A 367 39.72 -48.30 6.21
CA VAL A 367 38.43 -48.04 5.56
C VAL A 367 38.18 -46.55 5.49
N GLU A 368 37.77 -46.05 4.33
CA GLU A 368 37.25 -44.70 4.17
C GLU A 368 35.78 -44.72 3.75
N TYR A 369 35.02 -43.67 4.15
CA TYR A 369 33.59 -43.52 3.84
C TYR A 369 33.31 -42.32 2.93
N TYR A 370 32.33 -42.49 2.03
CA TYR A 370 31.91 -41.48 1.07
C TYR A 370 30.39 -41.49 0.87
N ILE A 371 29.76 -40.31 0.86
CA ILE A 371 28.37 -40.17 0.41
C ILE A 371 28.38 -40.03 -1.11
N THR A 372 27.60 -40.87 -1.78
CA THR A 372 27.60 -41.01 -3.25
C THR A 372 26.21 -40.80 -3.87
N GLY A 373 25.19 -40.67 -3.02
CA GLY A 373 23.82 -40.40 -3.41
C GLY A 373 23.03 -39.92 -2.20
N ILE A 374 22.14 -38.96 -2.40
CA ILE A 374 21.14 -38.54 -1.42
C ILE A 374 19.84 -38.47 -2.20
N THR A 375 18.80 -39.15 -1.72
CA THR A 375 17.49 -39.12 -2.33
C THR A 375 16.41 -38.85 -1.30
N SER A 376 15.35 -38.15 -1.70
CA SER A 376 14.12 -38.00 -0.93
C SER A 376 12.95 -38.29 -1.85
N SER A 377 12.03 -39.15 -1.42
CA SER A 377 10.88 -39.57 -2.24
C SER A 377 11.25 -40.03 -3.67
N GLY A 378 12.43 -40.64 -3.84
CA GLY A 378 12.95 -41.12 -5.11
C GLY A 378 13.61 -40.05 -6.02
N GLN A 379 13.61 -38.78 -5.61
CA GLN A 379 14.30 -37.70 -6.32
C GLN A 379 15.72 -37.50 -5.78
N GLN A 380 16.67 -37.19 -6.66
CA GLN A 380 18.04 -36.86 -6.27
C GLN A 380 18.06 -35.51 -5.57
N MET A 381 18.70 -35.46 -4.40
CA MET A 381 18.86 -34.24 -3.62
C MET A 381 20.27 -33.66 -3.78
N PRO A 382 20.43 -32.35 -3.51
CA PRO A 382 21.73 -31.72 -3.32
C PRO A 382 22.52 -32.34 -2.16
N ARG A 383 23.74 -31.85 -1.96
CA ARG A 383 24.65 -32.25 -0.88
C ARG A 383 24.15 -31.71 0.47
N TYR A 384 23.13 -32.35 1.01
CA TYR A 384 22.57 -32.02 2.33
C TYR A 384 23.35 -32.61 3.50
N PHE A 385 24.08 -33.70 3.26
CA PHE A 385 24.84 -34.40 4.29
C PHE A 385 26.31 -34.56 3.89
N ALA A 386 27.17 -34.59 4.90
CA ALA A 386 28.57 -34.94 4.82
C ALA A 386 28.85 -36.16 5.69
N ILE A 387 29.95 -36.85 5.41
CA ILE A 387 30.43 -37.95 6.23
C ILE A 387 31.90 -37.75 6.52
N ASP A 388 32.29 -37.94 7.78
CA ASP A 388 33.71 -37.98 8.12
C ASP A 388 34.34 -39.25 7.55
N ARG A 389 35.38 -39.06 6.74
CA ARG A 389 35.96 -40.13 5.93
C ARG A 389 36.54 -41.27 6.76
N GLN A 390 36.93 -41.03 8.01
CA GLN A 390 37.63 -42.03 8.84
C GLN A 390 36.71 -42.64 9.91
N THR A 391 35.87 -41.80 10.52
CA THR A 391 35.02 -42.19 11.64
C THR A 391 33.63 -42.64 11.20
N GLY A 392 33.18 -42.26 9.99
CA GLY A 392 31.86 -42.59 9.46
C GLY A 392 30.71 -41.84 10.11
N VAL A 393 31.00 -40.79 10.91
CA VAL A 393 29.96 -39.91 11.47
C VAL A 393 29.33 -39.09 10.36
N VAL A 394 28.00 -39.09 10.30
CA VAL A 394 27.23 -38.31 9.32
C VAL A 394 26.81 -36.98 9.94
N THR A 395 27.05 -35.88 9.23
CA THR A 395 26.71 -34.52 9.64
C THR A 395 25.91 -33.79 8.56
N THR A 396 25.24 -32.69 8.90
CA THR A 396 24.66 -31.77 7.93
C THR A 396 25.75 -31.04 7.16
N ALA A 397 25.55 -30.83 5.85
CA ALA A 397 26.45 -30.04 5.00
C ALA A 397 25.91 -28.63 4.72
N VAL A 398 24.60 -28.44 4.91
CA VAL A 398 23.87 -27.17 4.82
C VAL A 398 22.89 -27.07 5.99
N SER A 399 22.31 -25.89 6.22
CA SER A 399 21.10 -25.79 7.03
C SER A 399 19.94 -26.42 6.26
N LEU A 400 19.11 -27.21 6.94
CA LEU A 400 17.93 -27.85 6.36
C LEU A 400 16.70 -27.19 6.96
N ASP A 401 15.66 -27.05 6.15
CA ASP A 401 14.40 -26.42 6.47
C ASP A 401 13.30 -27.47 6.24
N TYR A 402 12.54 -27.77 7.29
CA TYR A 402 11.51 -28.80 7.30
C TYR A 402 10.31 -28.37 6.45
N ASP A 403 9.97 -27.08 6.46
CA ASP A 403 8.80 -26.50 5.79
C ASP A 403 8.87 -26.56 4.25
N LEU A 404 10.05 -26.85 3.69
CA LEU A 404 10.24 -27.13 2.27
C LEU A 404 9.68 -28.50 1.82
N GLY A 405 9.11 -29.29 2.74
CA GLY A 405 8.37 -30.52 2.43
C GLY A 405 9.22 -31.79 2.32
N GLN A 406 10.53 -31.72 2.60
CA GLN A 406 11.47 -32.84 2.50
C GLN A 406 11.86 -33.37 3.87
N HIS A 407 11.04 -34.26 4.44
CA HIS A 407 11.19 -34.66 5.85
C HIS A 407 12.02 -35.94 6.05
N SER A 408 12.34 -36.65 4.97
CA SER A 408 13.12 -37.89 5.05
C SER A 408 14.06 -38.06 3.87
N PHE A 409 15.24 -38.58 4.15
CA PHE A 409 16.32 -38.75 3.20
C PHE A 409 16.90 -40.15 3.27
N SER A 410 17.34 -40.62 2.11
CA SER A 410 18.01 -41.89 1.92
C SER A 410 19.40 -41.61 1.36
N VAL A 411 20.42 -41.87 2.20
CA VAL A 411 21.81 -41.52 1.93
C VAL A 411 22.62 -42.76 1.60
N ASP A 412 23.17 -42.79 0.40
CA ASP A 412 24.00 -43.86 -0.13
C ASP A 412 25.46 -43.69 0.30
N VAL A 413 25.92 -44.55 1.20
CA VAL A 413 27.28 -44.52 1.74
C VAL A 413 28.12 -45.66 1.18
N TYR A 414 29.26 -45.32 0.59
CA TYR A 414 30.28 -46.26 0.15
C TYR A 414 31.41 -46.37 1.17
N ALA A 415 31.78 -47.60 1.51
CA ALA A 415 33.00 -47.93 2.24
C ALA A 415 34.04 -48.51 1.28
N ILE A 416 35.27 -48.00 1.32
CA ILE A 416 36.40 -48.45 0.49
C ILE A 416 37.56 -48.90 1.36
N ASP A 417 38.12 -50.07 1.05
CA ASP A 417 39.42 -50.52 1.60
C ASP A 417 40.54 -49.80 0.84
N VAL A 418 41.24 -48.88 1.51
CA VAL A 418 42.31 -48.07 0.93
C VAL A 418 43.71 -48.68 1.11
N SER A 419 43.82 -49.87 1.70
CA SER A 419 45.10 -50.54 1.95
C SER A 419 45.55 -51.46 0.81
N GLY A 420 44.66 -51.81 -0.12
CA GLY A 420 44.93 -52.72 -1.22
C GLY A 420 45.40 -52.05 -2.53
N SER A 421 45.71 -52.87 -3.53
CA SER A 421 45.99 -52.44 -4.92
C SER A 421 44.82 -52.64 -5.87
N THR A 422 43.79 -53.37 -5.45
CA THR A 422 42.56 -53.63 -6.22
C THR A 422 41.38 -53.02 -5.49
N SER A 423 40.47 -52.37 -6.21
CA SER A 423 39.30 -51.76 -5.58
C SER A 423 38.43 -52.81 -4.87
N LYS A 424 38.14 -52.52 -3.61
CA LYS A 424 37.25 -53.26 -2.72
C LYS A 424 36.30 -52.27 -2.08
N THR A 425 35.07 -52.26 -2.58
CA THR A 425 34.04 -51.30 -2.18
C THR A 425 32.78 -52.03 -1.76
N ARG A 426 32.04 -51.50 -0.80
CA ARG A 426 30.69 -51.92 -0.48
C ARG A 426 29.80 -50.69 -0.27
N LYS A 427 28.52 -50.80 -0.64
CA LYS A 427 27.51 -49.74 -0.47
C LYS A 427 26.54 -50.14 0.64
N THR A 428 26.11 -49.17 1.44
CA THR A 428 24.95 -49.27 2.34
C THR A 428 24.08 -48.02 2.18
N GLN A 429 22.91 -48.04 2.80
CA GLN A 429 21.99 -46.93 2.83
C GLN A 429 21.71 -46.52 4.27
N VAL A 430 21.66 -45.21 4.52
CA VAL A 430 21.34 -44.59 5.81
C VAL A 430 20.05 -43.81 5.66
N SER A 431 19.06 -44.10 6.51
CA SER A 431 17.81 -43.35 6.55
C SER A 431 17.94 -42.18 7.52
N ILE A 432 17.68 -40.95 7.07
CA ILE A 432 17.73 -39.76 7.90
C ILE A 432 16.34 -39.13 7.94
N THR A 433 15.86 -38.83 9.15
CA THR A 433 14.62 -38.07 9.37
C THR A 433 14.96 -36.64 9.78
N LEU A 434 14.41 -35.66 9.07
CA LEU A 434 14.44 -34.26 9.49
C LEU A 434 13.32 -34.05 10.51
N LEU A 435 13.65 -33.43 11.63
CA LEU A 435 12.71 -33.15 12.70
C LEU A 435 12.35 -31.67 12.66
N ASP A 436 11.06 -31.42 12.73
CA ASP A 436 10.45 -30.10 12.79
C ASP A 436 10.84 -29.34 14.08
N GLN A 437 10.96 -28.02 13.98
CA GLN A 437 11.04 -27.08 15.09
C GLN A 437 10.00 -25.99 14.90
N ASN A 438 9.23 -25.68 15.95
CA ASN A 438 8.22 -24.63 15.86
C ASN A 438 8.87 -23.22 15.76
N ASP A 439 9.26 -22.80 14.57
CA ASP A 439 9.96 -21.55 14.30
C ASP A 439 9.35 -20.68 13.19
N THR A 440 8.34 -21.16 12.47
CA THR A 440 7.54 -20.34 11.56
C THR A 440 6.26 -19.84 12.27
N PRO A 441 5.99 -18.52 12.31
CA PRO A 441 4.72 -18.02 12.87
C PRO A 441 3.52 -18.39 11.98
N PRO A 442 2.33 -18.56 12.58
CA PRO A 442 1.10 -18.71 11.81
C PRO A 442 0.79 -17.42 11.03
N SER A 443 0.35 -17.55 9.78
CA SER A 443 0.12 -16.43 8.87
C SER A 443 -1.35 -16.24 8.48
N PHE A 444 -1.79 -14.98 8.32
CA PHE A 444 -3.16 -14.66 7.88
C PHE A 444 -3.22 -14.46 6.35
N GLY A 445 -4.36 -14.78 5.74
CA GLY A 445 -4.56 -14.58 4.29
C GLY A 445 -4.62 -13.11 3.85
N SER A 446 -4.79 -12.16 4.77
CA SER A 446 -4.79 -10.71 4.51
C SER A 446 -4.25 -9.94 5.72
N SER A 447 -3.56 -8.82 5.46
CA SER A 447 -3.11 -7.89 6.51
C SER A 447 -4.24 -7.00 7.05
N LEU A 448 -5.35 -6.85 6.31
CA LEU A 448 -6.54 -6.08 6.69
C LEU A 448 -7.82 -6.77 6.19
N TYR A 449 -8.80 -6.95 7.08
CA TYR A 449 -10.14 -7.44 6.78
C TYR A 449 -11.15 -6.33 7.06
N GLU A 450 -11.86 -5.87 6.02
CA GLU A 450 -12.93 -4.88 6.15
C GLU A 450 -14.28 -5.60 6.20
N VAL A 451 -15.10 -5.27 7.19
CA VAL A 451 -16.38 -5.93 7.43
C VAL A 451 -17.45 -4.89 7.75
N ASP A 452 -18.55 -4.95 7.02
CA ASP A 452 -19.73 -4.15 7.32
C ASP A 452 -20.73 -4.98 8.15
N VAL A 453 -21.21 -4.41 9.25
CA VAL A 453 -22.10 -5.07 10.22
C VAL A 453 -23.35 -4.21 10.42
N PRO A 454 -24.56 -4.74 10.22
CA PRO A 454 -25.79 -4.01 10.57
C PRO A 454 -25.81 -3.68 12.06
N GLU A 455 -26.29 -2.50 12.44
CA GLU A 455 -26.28 -2.09 13.85
C GLU A 455 -27.25 -2.85 14.76
N ASP A 456 -28.30 -3.45 14.19
CA ASP A 456 -29.38 -4.15 14.89
C ASP A 456 -29.05 -5.61 15.26
N VAL A 457 -27.81 -6.05 15.00
CA VAL A 457 -27.38 -7.44 15.24
C VAL A 457 -27.40 -7.80 16.73
N GLN A 458 -27.88 -9.01 17.02
CA GLN A 458 -27.96 -9.50 18.40
C GLN A 458 -26.59 -9.90 18.97
N PRO A 459 -26.40 -9.82 20.31
CA PRO A 459 -25.18 -10.30 20.96
C PRO A 459 -24.83 -11.73 20.55
N GLY A 460 -23.58 -11.95 20.13
CA GLY A 460 -23.12 -13.24 19.63
C GLY A 460 -23.14 -13.40 18.10
N TYR A 461 -23.56 -12.37 17.35
CA TYR A 461 -23.40 -12.30 15.90
C TYR A 461 -21.93 -12.46 15.48
N VAL A 462 -21.66 -13.29 14.48
CA VAL A 462 -20.29 -13.52 13.96
C VAL A 462 -19.96 -12.45 12.94
N VAL A 463 -19.04 -11.55 13.30
CA VAL A 463 -18.56 -10.44 12.48
C VAL A 463 -17.57 -10.92 11.43
N ALA A 464 -16.59 -11.73 11.83
CA ALA A 464 -15.56 -12.22 10.92
C ALA A 464 -15.09 -13.63 11.31
N SER A 465 -14.82 -14.44 10.28
CA SER A 465 -14.19 -15.75 10.38
C SER A 465 -12.78 -15.65 9.80
N LEU A 466 -11.80 -15.54 10.70
CA LEU A 466 -10.39 -15.42 10.34
C LEU A 466 -9.71 -16.78 10.46
N VAL A 467 -8.92 -17.13 9.45
CA VAL A 467 -8.11 -18.36 9.43
C VAL A 467 -6.65 -17.96 9.26
N ALA A 468 -5.83 -18.33 10.22
CA ALA A 468 -4.38 -18.33 10.11
C ALA A 468 -3.90 -19.76 9.84
N GLN A 469 -2.87 -19.89 9.00
CA GLN A 469 -2.24 -21.16 8.67
C GLN A 469 -0.84 -21.19 9.29
N ASP A 470 -0.54 -22.29 9.96
CA ASP A 470 0.79 -22.58 10.51
C ASP A 470 1.36 -23.75 9.73
N VAL A 471 2.61 -23.62 9.30
CA VAL A 471 3.30 -24.65 8.51
C VAL A 471 3.99 -25.67 9.42
N ASP A 472 4.28 -25.28 10.67
CA ASP A 472 4.90 -26.14 11.68
C ASP A 472 3.96 -27.32 12.01
N SER A 473 4.51 -28.53 12.07
CA SER A 473 3.75 -29.75 12.38
C SER A 473 3.41 -29.91 13.87
N GLU A 474 4.10 -29.16 14.75
CA GLU A 474 3.83 -29.10 16.20
C GLU A 474 3.07 -27.82 16.66
N GLY A 475 2.50 -27.04 15.73
CA GLY A 475 1.77 -25.80 16.03
C GLY A 475 0.29 -26.00 16.39
N THR A 476 -0.21 -25.34 17.44
CA THR A 476 -1.66 -25.13 17.64
C THR A 476 -1.98 -23.66 17.45
N VAL A 477 -2.66 -23.32 16.36
CA VAL A 477 -3.08 -21.93 16.11
C VAL A 477 -4.16 -21.53 17.11
N THR A 478 -3.87 -20.51 17.93
CA THR A 478 -4.83 -19.90 18.85
C THR A 478 -5.01 -18.43 18.51
N TYR A 479 -6.24 -17.96 18.60
CA TYR A 479 -6.61 -16.59 18.20
C TYR A 479 -6.83 -15.71 19.43
N ARG A 480 -6.34 -14.47 19.38
CA ARG A 480 -6.60 -13.43 20.40
C ARG A 480 -6.76 -12.05 19.76
N ILE A 481 -7.52 -11.18 20.42
CA ILE A 481 -7.58 -9.74 20.13
C ILE A 481 -6.56 -9.06 21.05
N SER A 482 -5.64 -8.22 20.55
CA SER A 482 -4.67 -7.53 21.44
C SER A 482 -4.98 -6.07 21.72
N SER A 483 -5.90 -5.47 20.98
CA SER A 483 -6.23 -4.05 21.12
C SER A 483 -7.60 -3.76 20.53
N GLY A 484 -8.23 -2.72 21.06
CA GLY A 484 -9.63 -2.36 20.83
C GLY A 484 -10.54 -2.74 22.00
N ASP A 485 -11.86 -2.62 21.82
CA ASP A 485 -12.80 -2.79 22.92
C ASP A 485 -13.18 -4.27 23.13
N LEU A 486 -12.42 -4.94 24.00
CA LEU A 486 -12.65 -6.32 24.43
C LEU A 486 -13.94 -6.51 25.23
N SER A 487 -14.63 -5.43 25.62
CA SER A 487 -15.97 -5.52 26.22
C SER A 487 -17.07 -5.71 25.17
N VAL A 488 -16.78 -5.33 23.91
CA VAL A 488 -17.68 -5.44 22.76
C VAL A 488 -17.34 -6.65 21.92
N PHE A 489 -16.05 -6.93 21.68
CA PHE A 489 -15.63 -8.03 20.81
C PHE A 489 -15.02 -9.21 21.56
N GLN A 490 -15.42 -10.43 21.18
CA GLN A 490 -14.85 -11.67 21.69
C GLN A 490 -14.35 -12.57 20.56
N VAL A 491 -13.26 -13.29 20.83
CA VAL A 491 -12.69 -14.31 19.93
C VAL A 491 -12.75 -15.68 20.58
N ASN A 492 -13.15 -16.70 19.82
CA ASN A 492 -13.20 -18.08 20.29
C ASN A 492 -11.87 -18.76 19.96
N GLY A 493 -11.05 -19.06 20.97
CA GLY A 493 -9.64 -19.41 20.78
C GLY A 493 -9.32 -20.67 19.95
N ASN A 494 -10.30 -21.50 19.57
CA ASN A 494 -10.05 -22.87 19.06
C ASN A 494 -10.75 -23.27 17.73
N THR A 495 -11.51 -22.41 17.05
CA THR A 495 -12.24 -22.77 15.80
C THR A 495 -12.47 -21.55 14.91
N ALA A 496 -12.54 -21.73 13.59
CA ALA A 496 -12.62 -20.71 12.52
C ALA A 496 -13.73 -19.62 12.56
N ASP A 497 -14.43 -19.41 13.68
CA ASP A 497 -15.51 -18.41 13.85
C ASP A 497 -15.14 -17.43 14.98
N ASN A 498 -14.55 -16.29 14.63
CA ASN A 498 -13.55 -15.67 15.51
C ASN A 498 -13.78 -14.22 15.95
N VAL A 499 -14.86 -13.54 15.57
CA VAL A 499 -15.18 -12.23 16.16
C VAL A 499 -16.69 -12.11 16.41
N ARG A 500 -17.11 -11.95 17.67
CA ARG A 500 -18.51 -11.75 18.07
C ARG A 500 -18.71 -10.41 18.79
N ILE A 501 -19.87 -9.78 18.61
CA ILE A 501 -20.20 -8.44 19.17
C ILE A 501 -21.16 -8.47 20.39
N ASP A 502 -21.04 -7.48 21.30
CA ASP A 502 -22.05 -6.98 22.27
C ASP A 502 -22.42 -5.51 21.86
N PRO A 503 -23.62 -5.27 21.32
CA PRO A 503 -23.95 -4.07 20.54
C PRO A 503 -24.31 -2.88 21.44
N ARG A 504 -23.34 -2.01 21.77
CA ARG A 504 -23.63 -0.74 22.45
C ARG A 504 -22.81 0.50 22.05
N LYS A 505 -21.89 0.47 21.07
CA LYS A 505 -21.12 1.66 20.60
C LYS A 505 -20.56 1.51 19.16
N GLU A 506 -20.33 2.65 18.49
CA GLU A 506 -19.90 2.78 17.08
C GLU A 506 -18.37 2.71 16.84
N ALA A 507 -17.99 1.91 15.83
CA ALA A 507 -16.71 1.77 15.09
C ALA A 507 -15.38 1.53 15.85
N PHE A 508 -14.63 0.49 15.46
CA PHE A 508 -13.35 0.11 16.09
C PHE A 508 -12.35 -0.55 15.14
N GLN A 509 -11.05 -0.37 15.42
CA GLN A 509 -9.95 -1.13 14.81
C GLN A 509 -9.22 -1.96 15.87
N LEU A 510 -8.97 -3.23 15.55
CA LEU A 510 -8.30 -4.18 16.45
C LEU A 510 -6.92 -4.58 15.89
N PRO A 511 -5.80 -4.14 16.48
CA PRO A 511 -4.53 -4.88 16.35
C PRO A 511 -4.53 -6.12 17.28
N ALA A 512 -3.84 -7.20 16.88
CA ALA A 512 -3.50 -8.39 17.69
C ALA A 512 -1.95 -8.46 17.91
N SER A 513 -1.42 -8.96 19.04
CA SER A 513 0.01 -9.08 19.45
C SER A 513 0.18 -9.48 20.93
N ILE A 514 1.02 -10.48 21.25
CA ILE A 514 1.99 -10.62 22.39
C ILE A 514 3.02 -11.75 21.98
N PRO A 515 4.08 -12.19 22.71
CA PRO A 515 5.38 -12.45 22.08
C PRO A 515 5.89 -13.91 22.21
N LYS A 516 6.08 -14.60 21.09
CA LYS A 516 7.41 -15.14 20.73
C LYS A 516 7.52 -15.61 19.28
N VAL A 517 6.41 -15.90 18.59
CA VAL A 517 6.37 -16.30 17.17
C VAL A 517 4.96 -16.00 16.62
N ASP A 518 4.54 -14.73 16.54
CA ASP A 518 3.14 -14.37 16.24
C ASP A 518 3.02 -13.37 15.07
N GLU A 519 2.02 -13.58 14.20
CA GLU A 519 1.60 -12.64 13.14
C GLU A 519 0.33 -11.85 13.55
N THR A 520 0.10 -10.71 12.90
CA THR A 520 -0.98 -9.77 13.23
C THR A 520 -1.73 -9.34 11.97
N CYS A 521 -3.07 -9.30 12.00
CA CYS A 521 -3.89 -8.66 10.97
C CYS A 521 -4.78 -7.57 11.59
N GLY A 522 -5.19 -6.59 10.77
CA GLY A 522 -6.21 -5.61 11.14
C GLY A 522 -7.61 -6.09 10.78
N VAL A 523 -8.60 -5.77 11.61
CA VAL A 523 -10.03 -5.88 11.26
C VAL A 523 -10.66 -4.50 11.41
N SER A 524 -11.23 -3.98 10.32
CA SER A 524 -11.97 -2.72 10.30
C SER A 524 -13.45 -3.03 10.18
N ILE A 525 -14.24 -2.59 11.17
CA ILE A 525 -15.67 -2.85 11.23
C ILE A 525 -16.43 -1.55 11.01
N THR A 526 -17.25 -1.50 9.96
CA THR A 526 -18.19 -0.41 9.70
C THR A 526 -19.57 -0.82 10.17
N LEU A 527 -20.26 0.02 10.95
CA LEU A 527 -21.67 -0.21 11.26
C LEU A 527 -22.54 0.37 10.15
N LEU A 528 -23.50 -0.41 9.68
CA LEU A 528 -24.51 0.03 8.72
C LEU A 528 -25.77 0.42 9.48
N ASP A 529 -26.15 1.70 9.35
CA ASP A 529 -27.41 2.28 9.84
C ASP A 529 -28.61 1.49 9.28
N GLN A 530 -29.57 1.15 10.13
CA GLN A 530 -30.82 0.49 9.74
C GLN A 530 -31.98 1.45 10.02
N ASN A 531 -32.94 1.54 9.09
CA ASN A 531 -34.13 2.37 9.24
C ASN A 531 -35.14 1.72 10.21
N ASP A 532 -34.80 1.69 11.50
CA ASP A 532 -35.48 0.96 12.55
C ASP A 532 -36.21 1.87 13.56
N THR A 533 -35.99 3.18 13.49
CA THR A 533 -36.64 4.17 14.33
C THR A 533 -37.68 4.95 13.53
N PRO A 534 -38.99 4.75 13.76
CA PRO A 534 -40.00 5.47 13.02
C PRO A 534 -39.96 6.97 13.36
N PRO A 535 -40.23 7.86 12.38
CA PRO A 535 -40.23 9.30 12.60
C PRO A 535 -41.29 9.69 13.64
N SER A 536 -40.95 10.64 14.51
CA SER A 536 -41.80 11.04 15.64
C SER A 536 -42.13 12.53 15.64
N PHE A 537 -43.35 12.87 16.09
CA PHE A 537 -43.76 14.25 16.28
C PHE A 537 -43.35 14.79 17.66
N GLY A 538 -43.02 16.09 17.73
CA GLY A 538 -42.64 16.75 18.98
C GLY A 538 -43.75 16.88 20.03
N SER A 539 -45.01 16.59 19.68
CA SER A 539 -46.16 16.58 20.60
C SER A 539 -47.15 15.48 20.21
N SER A 540 -47.86 14.92 21.20
CA SER A 540 -48.94 13.95 20.99
C SER A 540 -50.31 14.60 20.73
N LEU A 541 -50.41 15.92 20.89
CA LEU A 541 -51.61 16.70 20.61
C LEU A 541 -51.21 18.07 20.07
N TYR A 542 -51.82 18.48 18.96
CA TYR A 542 -51.68 19.81 18.37
C TYR A 542 -53.07 20.43 18.25
N GLU A 543 -53.34 21.47 19.04
CA GLU A 543 -54.60 22.23 18.97
C GLU A 543 -54.32 23.58 18.32
N VAL A 544 -55.12 23.93 17.30
CA VAL A 544 -55.04 25.22 16.62
C VAL A 544 -56.43 25.80 16.43
N ASP A 545 -56.63 27.02 16.91
CA ASP A 545 -57.85 27.80 16.65
C ASP A 545 -57.78 28.43 15.25
N VAL A 546 -58.79 28.15 14.42
CA VAL A 546 -58.90 28.72 13.06
C VAL A 546 -59.99 29.79 13.04
N PRO A 547 -59.68 31.04 12.63
CA PRO A 547 -60.69 32.09 12.48
C PRO A 547 -61.75 31.72 11.43
N GLU A 548 -62.99 32.13 11.65
CA GLU A 548 -64.15 31.70 10.83
C GLU A 548 -64.20 32.30 9.41
N ASP A 549 -63.36 33.30 9.12
CA ASP A 549 -63.35 34.12 7.90
C ASP A 549 -62.17 33.82 6.94
N VAL A 550 -61.38 32.78 7.22
CA VAL A 550 -60.22 32.41 6.39
C VAL A 550 -60.62 31.79 5.05
N GLN A 551 -59.81 32.05 4.01
CA GLN A 551 -60.04 31.59 2.64
C GLN A 551 -59.42 30.20 2.37
N PRO A 552 -59.90 29.45 1.37
CA PRO A 552 -59.23 28.22 0.91
C PRO A 552 -57.76 28.47 0.55
N GLY A 553 -56.87 27.59 1.00
CA GLY A 553 -55.41 27.73 0.92
C GLY A 553 -54.76 28.27 2.20
N TYR A 554 -55.54 28.65 3.21
CA TYR A 554 -55.02 29.06 4.51
C TYR A 554 -54.31 27.89 5.21
N VAL A 555 -53.04 28.07 5.58
CA VAL A 555 -52.26 27.07 6.34
C VAL A 555 -52.66 27.15 7.80
N VAL A 556 -53.23 26.05 8.28
CA VAL A 556 -53.79 25.91 9.62
C VAL A 556 -52.70 25.54 10.61
N ALA A 557 -51.82 24.62 10.24
CA ALA A 557 -50.68 24.19 11.04
C ALA A 557 -49.58 23.65 10.14
N SER A 558 -48.33 23.66 10.59
CA SER A 558 -47.26 22.88 9.97
C SER A 558 -46.65 21.99 11.03
N LEU A 559 -46.74 20.69 10.82
CA LEU A 559 -46.19 19.70 11.74
C LEU A 559 -44.84 19.24 11.19
N VAL A 560 -43.86 19.12 12.08
CA VAL A 560 -42.53 18.59 11.75
C VAL A 560 -42.32 17.35 12.60
N ALA A 561 -42.13 16.21 11.93
CA ALA A 561 -41.63 14.99 12.56
C ALA A 561 -40.12 14.91 12.35
N GLN A 562 -39.42 14.43 13.37
CA GLN A 562 -37.98 14.18 13.31
C GLN A 562 -37.76 12.68 13.20
N ASP A 563 -36.90 12.32 12.25
CA ASP A 563 -36.33 11.00 12.12
C ASP A 563 -34.87 11.08 12.58
N VAL A 564 -34.43 10.09 13.35
CA VAL A 564 -33.06 10.03 13.87
C VAL A 564 -32.16 9.16 13.00
N ASP A 565 -32.75 8.37 12.09
CA ASP A 565 -32.04 7.50 11.16
C ASP A 565 -31.49 8.35 10.00
N SER A 566 -30.24 8.10 9.59
CA SER A 566 -29.49 9.00 8.70
C SER A 566 -29.94 8.98 7.23
N GLU A 567 -30.80 8.02 6.86
CA GLU A 567 -31.31 7.82 5.48
C GLU A 567 -32.82 8.13 5.28
N GLY A 568 -33.55 8.61 6.30
CA GLY A 568 -35.01 8.77 6.21
C GLY A 568 -35.50 10.07 5.52
N THR A 569 -36.32 9.95 4.46
CA THR A 569 -37.21 11.05 4.01
C THR A 569 -38.59 10.93 4.66
N VAL A 570 -38.94 11.87 5.54
CA VAL A 570 -40.23 11.90 6.24
C VAL A 570 -41.37 12.38 5.34
N THR A 571 -42.48 11.64 5.28
CA THR A 571 -43.70 12.05 4.56
C THR A 571 -44.95 12.11 5.44
N TYR A 572 -45.85 13.05 5.14
CA TYR A 572 -46.99 13.40 5.99
C TYR A 572 -48.33 13.04 5.34
N ARG A 573 -49.26 12.45 6.11
CA ARG A 573 -50.63 12.15 5.65
C ARG A 573 -51.66 12.38 6.77
N ILE A 574 -52.88 12.78 6.41
CA ILE A 574 -54.01 12.81 7.35
C ILE A 574 -54.73 11.46 7.28
N SER A 575 -54.71 10.70 8.37
CA SER A 575 -55.26 9.34 8.40
C SER A 575 -56.77 9.27 8.71
N SER A 576 -57.33 10.31 9.35
CA SER A 576 -58.76 10.38 9.66
C SER A 576 -59.25 11.83 9.84
N GLY A 577 -60.54 12.09 9.63
CA GLY A 577 -61.14 13.44 9.64
C GLY A 577 -61.81 13.79 8.30
N ASP A 578 -62.32 15.02 8.16
CA ASP A 578 -62.94 15.48 6.91
C ASP A 578 -61.89 15.99 5.91
N LEU A 579 -61.40 15.06 5.08
CA LEU A 579 -60.40 15.32 4.04
C LEU A 579 -60.93 16.20 2.88
N SER A 580 -62.23 16.53 2.87
CA SER A 580 -62.79 17.51 1.94
C SER A 580 -62.60 18.96 2.41
N VAL A 581 -62.27 19.14 3.69
CA VAL A 581 -62.10 20.45 4.34
C VAL A 581 -60.63 20.76 4.63
N PHE A 582 -59.79 19.75 4.93
CA PHE A 582 -58.37 19.93 5.19
C PHE A 582 -57.51 18.94 4.39
N GLN A 583 -56.41 19.44 3.84
CA GLN A 583 -55.38 18.63 3.17
C GLN A 583 -54.01 18.92 3.75
N VAL A 584 -53.09 17.97 3.63
CA VAL A 584 -51.69 18.13 4.08
C VAL A 584 -50.75 18.02 2.88
N ASN A 585 -49.71 18.85 2.88
CA ASN A 585 -48.60 18.67 1.95
C ASN A 585 -47.69 17.54 2.46
N GLY A 586 -47.62 16.46 1.70
CA GLY A 586 -46.90 15.24 2.09
C GLY A 586 -45.39 15.40 2.28
N ASN A 587 -44.77 16.47 1.78
CA ASN A 587 -43.32 16.68 1.94
C ASN A 587 -42.99 17.72 3.02
N THR A 588 -43.93 18.61 3.36
CA THR A 588 -43.68 19.74 4.28
C THR A 588 -44.46 19.67 5.58
N GLY A 589 -45.43 18.74 5.69
CA GLY A 589 -46.28 18.59 6.86
C GLY A 589 -47.26 19.75 7.09
N SER A 590 -47.42 20.64 6.11
CA SER A 590 -48.31 21.80 6.20
C SER A 590 -49.75 21.41 5.90
N ILE A 591 -50.65 21.62 6.87
CA ILE A 591 -52.08 21.36 6.78
C ILE A 591 -52.79 22.64 6.37
N PHE A 592 -53.61 22.59 5.33
CA PHE A 592 -54.31 23.76 4.78
C PHE A 592 -55.78 23.47 4.48
N LEU A 593 -56.57 24.55 4.50
CA LEU A 593 -58.01 24.52 4.29
C LEU A 593 -58.37 24.46 2.80
N THR A 594 -59.36 23.64 2.43
CA THR A 594 -59.78 23.45 1.03
C THR A 594 -61.18 23.99 0.70
N PHE A 595 -61.99 24.37 1.71
CA PHE A 595 -63.35 24.91 1.51
C PHE A 595 -63.80 25.88 2.62
N SER A 596 -64.73 26.80 2.33
CA SER A 596 -65.22 27.82 3.29
C SER A 596 -66.68 27.58 3.74
N HIS A 597 -66.92 27.01 4.93
CA HIS A 597 -67.87 27.53 5.94
C HIS A 597 -67.95 26.70 7.25
N THR A 598 -68.00 27.44 8.36
CA THR A 598 -68.53 27.20 9.72
C THR A 598 -68.79 25.76 10.22
N THR A 599 -67.86 25.17 10.97
CA THR A 599 -67.98 24.80 12.41
C THR A 599 -66.61 24.31 12.96
N LYS A 600 -66.44 24.25 14.30
CA LYS A 600 -65.21 23.76 14.96
C LYS A 600 -64.92 22.28 14.63
N TYR A 601 -63.67 21.95 14.31
CA TYR A 601 -63.18 20.58 14.11
C TYR A 601 -61.99 20.29 15.03
N ASN A 602 -61.98 19.11 15.67
CA ASN A 602 -60.82 18.55 16.34
C ASN A 602 -60.23 17.45 15.45
N PHE A 603 -58.91 17.44 15.25
CA PHE A 603 -58.20 16.38 14.53
C PHE A 603 -57.29 15.63 15.50
N ASP A 604 -57.28 14.30 15.39
CA ASP A 604 -56.36 13.41 16.08
C ASP A 604 -55.36 12.88 15.03
N CYS A 605 -54.17 13.47 14.97
CA CYS A 605 -53.12 13.03 14.03
C CYS A 605 -52.41 11.81 14.62
N LYS A 606 -52.85 10.61 14.21
CA LYS A 606 -52.37 9.36 14.82
C LYS A 606 -51.30 8.58 14.05
N GLU A 607 -50.93 8.94 12.82
CA GLU A 607 -49.93 8.18 12.06
C GLU A 607 -49.06 9.01 11.10
N CYS A 608 -47.76 8.67 11.04
CA CYS A 608 -46.79 9.02 10.00
C CYS A 608 -46.02 7.77 9.57
N PHE A 609 -45.49 7.76 8.34
CA PHE A 609 -44.82 6.62 7.73
C PHE A 609 -43.50 7.07 7.11
#